data_AF-A0A1Y3EW37-F1
#
_entry.id   AF-A0A1Y3EW37-F1
#
_cell.length_a   1.000
_cell.length_b   1.000
_cell.length_c   1.000
_cell.angle_alpha   90.00
_cell.angle_beta   90.00
_cell.angle_gamma   90.00
#
_symmetry.space_group_name_H-M   'P 1'
#
loop_
_entity.id
_entity.type
_entity.pdbx_description
1 polymer ?
#
loop_
_entity_poly.entity_id
_entity_poly.type
_entity_poly.pdbx_seq_one_letter_code
_entity_poly.pdbx_strand_id
1 'polypeptide(L)'
;MLRNTFQSGYLSLLFSLGNNPLQIWDKHASKGTIQILEDDDIKSEVIELSSNTVCETFISCPISSQDVLAIKLPFLILVIRNMEKYFSFEIHVLDSTGVQRRFCVNNFQTCCRIKPEICTVPLRMEPGWNTVQFNLMDFTKRAYGTNFIEAQRIIIYANCRVRRVFFSDKPYREDEIPTVLVSNKTGIDLMPSLNYNFKLNIALMNWGYLCTSPSKYLMINARSDNLFKVKKYEEAMMMNRRCVILADGYYETCQETNKKHFMFLPAPPEYSMKVIGEDERYNRRLMHMAGIFIENNQTDDKAGFSFVIITVDASESVSKIHSRMPAILETDEDVLKWLNPDEYPSTVAARLLKPVECNVMETNVKIHCHVPDKDGSIQMRITDFMKPPSTKKQKC
;
A
#
# COMPACT_ATOMS: atom_id res chain seq x y z
N MET A 1 15.72 -14.34 -1.57
CA MET A 1 14.31 -14.18 -1.19
C MET A 1 13.46 -13.52 -2.28
N LEU A 2 13.77 -12.30 -2.73
CA LEU A 2 12.93 -11.51 -3.66
C LEU A 2 13.53 -11.34 -5.07
N ARG A 3 14.58 -12.10 -5.40
CA ARG A 3 15.31 -12.00 -6.69
C ARG A 3 14.40 -12.21 -7.92
N ASN A 4 13.42 -13.10 -7.80
CA ASN A 4 12.47 -13.44 -8.86
C ASN A 4 11.10 -12.74 -8.69
N THR A 5 11.00 -11.82 -7.74
CA THR A 5 9.82 -11.00 -7.51
C THR A 5 9.84 -9.79 -8.45
N PHE A 6 8.68 -9.36 -8.93
CA PHE A 6 8.54 -8.09 -9.64
C PHE A 6 8.83 -6.91 -8.70
N GLN A 7 9.76 -6.04 -9.10
CA GLN A 7 10.22 -4.92 -8.26
C GLN A 7 10.12 -3.62 -9.07
N SER A 8 8.99 -2.93 -8.93
CA SER A 8 8.74 -1.63 -9.58
C SER A 8 7.85 -0.79 -8.67
N GLY A 9 8.02 0.53 -8.69
CA GLY A 9 7.26 1.43 -7.84
C GLY A 9 7.66 1.32 -6.37
N TYR A 10 7.01 0.42 -5.66
CA TYR A 10 7.04 0.31 -4.20
C TYR A 10 7.05 -1.17 -3.77
N LEU A 11 7.88 -1.51 -2.77
CA LEU A 11 8.01 -2.85 -2.22
C LEU A 11 8.09 -2.79 -0.70
N SER A 12 7.03 -3.19 0.00
CA SER A 12 7.00 -3.21 1.46
C SER A 12 7.70 -4.45 2.02
N LEU A 13 8.55 -4.25 3.04
CA LEU A 13 9.14 -5.33 3.84
C LEU A 13 8.51 -5.45 5.22
N LEU A 14 8.04 -4.34 5.77
CA LEU A 14 7.41 -4.30 7.09
C LEU A 14 6.31 -3.25 7.06
N PHE A 15 5.14 -3.64 7.55
CA PHE A 15 4.07 -2.74 7.92
C PHE A 15 3.50 -3.22 9.25
N SER A 16 3.47 -2.37 10.27
CA SER A 16 3.06 -2.79 11.61
C SER A 16 1.55 -3.09 11.74
N LEU A 17 0.73 -2.70 10.76
CA LEU A 17 -0.65 -3.18 10.68
C LEU A 17 -0.68 -4.47 9.88
N GLY A 18 -1.04 -5.57 10.54
CA GLY A 18 -1.20 -6.88 9.93
C GLY A 18 -1.05 -8.00 10.96
N ASN A 19 -1.55 -9.20 10.62
CA ASN A 19 -1.60 -10.32 11.56
C ASN A 19 -0.21 -10.86 11.97
N ASN A 20 0.82 -10.67 11.13
CA ASN A 20 2.18 -11.10 11.43
C ASN A 20 3.23 -10.18 10.77
N PRO A 21 3.44 -8.96 11.30
CA PRO A 21 4.24 -7.94 10.62
C PRO A 21 5.74 -8.26 10.59
N LEU A 22 6.19 -9.21 11.41
CA LEU A 22 7.59 -9.68 11.49
C LEU A 22 7.79 -11.06 10.85
N GLN A 23 6.87 -11.52 9.99
CA GLN A 23 6.89 -12.87 9.42
C GLN A 23 8.16 -13.23 8.63
N ILE A 24 8.87 -12.24 8.09
CA ILE A 24 10.12 -12.40 7.33
C ILE A 24 11.34 -11.82 8.06
N TRP A 25 11.17 -11.48 9.34
CA TRP A 25 12.16 -10.80 10.16
C TRP A 25 12.61 -11.73 11.30
N ASP A 26 13.91 -11.96 11.40
CA ASP A 26 14.49 -12.56 12.60
C ASP A 26 14.43 -11.54 13.75
N LYS A 27 14.14 -12.02 14.95
CA LYS A 27 13.94 -11.22 16.15
C LYS A 27 14.97 -11.61 17.19
N HIS A 28 15.87 -10.68 17.51
CA HIS A 28 16.87 -10.89 18.53
C HIS A 28 16.66 -9.87 19.67
N ALA A 29 16.39 -10.36 20.89
CA ALA A 29 16.23 -9.53 22.08
C ALA A 29 16.93 -10.20 23.27
N SER A 30 18.17 -9.78 23.56
CA SER A 30 18.94 -10.33 24.69
C SER A 30 18.65 -9.57 26.00
N LYS A 31 18.84 -8.24 26.01
CA LYS A 31 18.53 -7.36 27.15
C LYS A 31 17.63 -6.19 26.72
N GLY A 32 16.52 -6.53 26.08
CA GLY A 32 15.56 -5.56 25.57
C GLY A 32 14.25 -6.21 25.23
N THR A 33 13.35 -5.43 24.63
CA THR A 33 12.01 -5.87 24.27
C THR A 33 11.72 -5.53 22.81
N ILE A 34 10.96 -6.43 22.17
CA ILE A 34 10.36 -6.21 20.86
C ILE A 34 8.86 -6.48 21.05
N GLN A 35 8.04 -5.44 20.94
CA GLN A 35 6.61 -5.53 21.23
C GLN A 35 5.79 -4.72 20.23
N ILE A 36 4.57 -5.17 19.97
CA ILE A 36 3.58 -4.39 19.22
C ILE A 36 2.75 -3.62 20.25
N LEU A 37 2.62 -2.30 20.07
CA LEU A 37 1.84 -1.44 20.95
C LEU A 37 1.12 -0.35 20.13
N GLU A 38 0.10 0.27 20.72
CA GLU A 38 -0.56 1.43 20.13
C GLU A 38 0.24 2.71 20.44
N ASP A 39 0.59 3.47 19.40
CA ASP A 39 1.29 4.74 19.57
C ASP A 39 0.31 5.90 19.79
N ASP A 40 0.56 6.71 20.82
CA ASP A 40 -0.37 7.77 21.22
C ASP A 40 -0.54 8.88 20.19
N ASP A 41 0.48 9.16 19.36
CA ASP A 41 0.46 10.30 18.43
C ASP A 41 -0.34 9.95 17.17
N ILE A 42 -0.17 8.71 16.68
CA ILE A 42 -0.78 8.24 15.43
C ILE A 42 -1.99 7.32 15.64
N LYS A 43 -2.31 6.95 16.90
CA LYS A 43 -3.44 6.08 17.28
C LYS A 43 -3.52 4.80 16.44
N SER A 44 -2.36 4.15 16.29
CA SER A 44 -2.18 2.98 15.44
C SER A 44 -1.10 2.07 16.02
N GLU A 45 -1.18 0.78 15.72
CA GLU A 45 -0.18 -0.21 16.13
C GLU A 45 1.18 0.02 15.48
N VAL A 46 2.24 -0.10 16.28
CA VAL A 46 3.64 0.06 15.90
C VAL A 46 4.49 -1.00 16.58
N ILE A 47 5.65 -1.29 15.99
CA ILE A 47 6.60 -2.23 16.57
C ILE A 47 7.65 -1.43 17.33
N GLU A 48 7.65 -1.53 18.66
CA GLU A 48 8.67 -0.92 19.50
C GLU A 48 9.83 -1.89 19.73
N LEU A 49 11.05 -1.41 19.48
CA LEU A 49 12.28 -2.05 19.91
C LEU A 49 12.93 -1.19 20.99
N SER A 50 13.24 -1.76 22.15
CA SER A 50 13.81 -1.02 23.28
C SER A 50 14.93 -1.80 23.93
N SER A 51 16.06 -1.15 24.21
CA SER A 51 17.16 -1.74 24.96
C SER A 51 18.11 -0.67 25.52
N ASN A 52 18.73 -0.96 26.66
CA ASN A 52 19.80 -0.13 27.21
C ASN A 52 21.07 -0.15 26.34
N THR A 53 21.28 -1.24 25.59
CA THR A 53 22.41 -1.40 24.66
C THR A 53 21.88 -1.60 23.25
N VAL A 54 22.11 -0.63 22.36
CA VAL A 54 21.51 -0.58 21.01
C VAL A 54 21.65 -1.89 20.23
N CYS A 55 22.83 -2.51 20.26
CA CYS A 55 23.12 -3.72 19.50
C CYS A 55 22.61 -5.04 20.12
N GLU A 56 22.13 -5.04 21.38
CA GLU A 56 21.64 -6.26 22.05
C GLU A 56 20.20 -6.62 21.64
N THR A 57 19.48 -5.70 21.00
CA THR A 57 18.11 -5.92 20.49
C THR A 57 17.97 -5.38 19.07
N PHE A 58 17.52 -6.22 18.15
CA PHE A 58 17.31 -5.85 16.76
C PHE A 58 16.33 -6.79 16.05
N ILE A 59 15.79 -6.31 14.94
CA ILE A 59 15.16 -7.14 13.93
C ILE A 59 16.01 -7.14 12.67
N SER A 60 16.11 -8.29 11.99
CA SER A 60 16.86 -8.40 10.73
C SER A 60 16.07 -9.12 9.66
N CYS A 61 16.24 -8.72 8.40
CA CYS A 61 15.57 -9.33 7.27
C CYS A 61 16.59 -9.59 6.14
N PRO A 62 16.67 -10.82 5.61
CA PRO A 62 15.80 -11.99 5.85
C PRO A 62 16.11 -12.74 7.16
N ILE A 63 15.24 -13.69 7.56
CA ILE A 63 15.39 -14.49 8.79
C ILE A 63 16.71 -15.26 8.83
N SER A 64 17.04 -15.95 7.73
CA SER A 64 18.28 -16.72 7.64
C SER A 64 19.47 -15.82 7.30
N SER A 65 20.57 -16.00 8.01
CA SER A 65 21.84 -15.31 7.74
C SER A 65 22.47 -15.72 6.41
N GLN A 66 22.05 -16.83 5.81
CA GLN A 66 22.50 -17.29 4.49
C GLN A 66 21.67 -16.71 3.34
N ASP A 67 20.46 -16.22 3.64
CA ASP A 67 19.57 -15.66 2.63
C ASP A 67 19.87 -14.18 2.36
N VAL A 68 19.53 -13.75 1.14
CA VAL A 68 19.57 -12.34 0.73
C VAL A 68 18.21 -11.87 0.23
N LEU A 69 17.88 -10.61 0.48
CA LEU A 69 16.71 -9.93 -0.04
C LEU A 69 16.72 -9.91 -1.57
N ALA A 70 17.81 -9.44 -2.17
CA ALA A 70 17.98 -9.22 -3.62
C ALA A 70 17.01 -8.16 -4.19
N ILE A 71 16.90 -7.02 -3.49
CA ILE A 71 16.06 -5.89 -3.91
C ILE A 71 16.86 -4.87 -4.73
N LYS A 72 16.44 -4.56 -5.94
CA LYS A 72 17.10 -3.66 -6.91
C LYS A 72 16.57 -2.23 -6.86
N LEU A 73 15.55 -1.97 -6.06
CA LEU A 73 14.98 -0.63 -5.89
C LEU A 73 15.98 0.27 -5.12
N PRO A 74 16.27 1.49 -5.61
CA PRO A 74 17.35 2.33 -5.10
C PRO A 74 17.04 3.05 -3.79
N PHE A 75 15.78 3.35 -3.49
CA PHE A 75 15.42 4.09 -2.27
C PHE A 75 14.96 3.13 -1.18
N LEU A 76 15.58 3.21 -0.01
CA LEU A 76 15.12 2.57 1.23
C LEU A 76 14.42 3.62 2.09
N ILE A 77 13.20 3.33 2.55
CA ILE A 77 12.43 4.24 3.39
C ILE A 77 12.03 3.54 4.69
N LEU A 78 12.30 4.22 5.81
CA LEU A 78 11.90 3.81 7.15
C LEU A 78 10.98 4.89 7.75
N VAL A 79 9.79 4.51 8.16
CA VAL A 79 8.89 5.38 8.96
C VAL A 79 9.04 4.97 10.42
N ILE A 80 9.76 5.79 11.18
CA ILE A 80 10.19 5.48 12.54
C ILE A 80 9.99 6.64 13.51
N ARG A 81 9.60 6.36 14.74
CA ARG A 81 9.55 7.36 15.82
C ARG A 81 10.92 7.43 16.51
N ASN A 82 11.43 8.65 16.64
CA ASN A 82 12.58 8.96 17.46
C ASN A 82 12.18 8.87 18.93
N MET A 83 12.84 7.98 19.68
CA MET A 83 12.63 7.82 21.13
C MET A 83 13.62 8.66 21.97
N GLU A 84 14.32 9.61 21.34
CA GLU A 84 15.35 10.46 21.96
C GLU A 84 16.47 9.66 22.63
N LYS A 85 16.75 8.48 22.07
CA LYS A 85 17.76 7.52 22.52
C LYS A 85 18.65 7.13 21.34
N TYR A 86 19.77 6.46 21.63
CA TYR A 86 20.66 5.97 20.58
C TYR A 86 19.97 4.93 19.71
N PHE A 87 19.97 5.19 18.41
CA PHE A 87 19.32 4.39 17.37
C PHE A 87 20.29 4.17 16.21
N SER A 88 20.21 2.99 15.59
CA SER A 88 21.00 2.62 14.43
C SER A 88 20.21 1.68 13.52
N PHE A 89 20.51 1.69 12.24
CA PHE A 89 20.16 0.62 11.31
C PHE A 89 21.33 0.32 10.38
N GLU A 90 21.34 -0.90 9.84
CA GLU A 90 22.32 -1.35 8.85
C GLU A 90 21.63 -1.80 7.59
N ILE A 91 22.21 -1.46 6.44
CA ILE A 91 21.81 -1.99 5.13
C ILE A 91 23.04 -2.55 4.41
N HIS A 92 22.95 -3.83 4.05
CA HIS A 92 23.95 -4.53 3.27
C HIS A 92 23.54 -4.46 1.80
N VAL A 93 24.49 -4.07 0.94
CA VAL A 93 24.28 -3.99 -0.51
C VAL A 93 25.38 -4.72 -1.26
N LEU A 94 25.05 -5.21 -2.44
CA LEU A 94 26.01 -5.67 -3.44
C LEU A 94 26.28 -4.54 -4.42
N ASP A 95 27.56 -4.28 -4.69
CA ASP A 95 27.96 -3.32 -5.71
C ASP A 95 28.37 -3.99 -7.04
N SER A 96 28.60 -3.16 -8.06
CA SER A 96 28.97 -3.61 -9.41
C SER A 96 30.32 -4.31 -9.51
N THR A 97 31.15 -4.26 -8.47
CA THR A 97 32.42 -4.99 -8.37
C THR A 97 32.25 -6.36 -7.71
N GLY A 98 31.03 -6.70 -7.30
CA GLY A 98 30.73 -7.94 -6.58
C GLY A 98 31.08 -7.89 -5.10
N VAL A 99 31.43 -6.72 -4.57
CA VAL A 99 31.77 -6.55 -3.14
C VAL A 99 30.52 -6.22 -2.35
N GLN A 100 30.37 -6.89 -1.21
CA GLN A 100 29.32 -6.57 -0.23
C GLN A 100 29.75 -5.34 0.58
N ARG A 101 28.95 -4.28 0.52
CA ARG A 101 29.14 -3.05 1.30
C ARG A 101 28.08 -2.96 2.39
N ARG A 102 28.44 -2.43 3.54
CA ARG A 102 27.55 -2.22 4.68
C ARG A 102 27.47 -0.74 5.01
N PHE A 103 26.27 -0.19 4.94
CA PHE A 103 26.00 1.15 5.44
C PHE A 103 25.44 1.07 6.86
N CYS A 104 26.18 1.59 7.83
CA CYS A 104 25.78 1.72 9.23
C CYS A 104 25.30 3.15 9.47
N VAL A 105 23.99 3.34 9.64
CA VAL A 105 23.36 4.65 9.74
C VAL A 105 22.85 4.85 11.17
N ASN A 106 23.28 5.90 11.87
CA ASN A 106 22.97 6.07 13.30
C ASN A 106 22.98 7.52 13.78
N ASN A 107 22.35 7.77 14.92
CA ASN A 107 22.14 9.12 15.47
C ASN A 107 23.17 9.59 16.51
N PHE A 108 24.20 8.78 16.80
CA PHE A 108 25.22 9.09 17.81
C PHE A 108 26.60 9.42 17.21
N GLN A 109 26.76 9.31 15.90
CA GLN A 109 27.97 9.73 15.21
C GLN A 109 27.76 11.06 14.49
N THR A 110 28.86 11.81 14.37
CA THR A 110 28.87 13.18 13.83
C THR A 110 29.52 13.29 12.46
N CYS A 111 30.25 12.26 12.02
CA CYS A 111 30.99 12.28 10.77
C CYS A 111 30.82 10.99 9.98
N CYS A 112 30.79 11.11 8.66
CA CYS A 112 30.82 9.96 7.76
C CYS A 112 32.21 9.32 7.79
N ARG A 113 32.28 7.99 7.88
CA ARG A 113 33.55 7.24 7.82
C ARG A 113 33.44 6.13 6.78
N ILE A 114 34.31 6.17 5.78
CA ILE A 114 34.30 5.19 4.69
C ILE A 114 35.51 4.28 4.86
N LYS A 115 35.24 2.99 5.04
CA LYS A 115 36.20 1.88 4.99
C LYS A 115 35.84 1.01 3.78
N PRO A 116 36.74 0.13 3.30
CA PRO A 116 36.50 -0.69 2.11
C PRO A 116 35.11 -1.34 2.12
N GLU A 117 34.73 -2.06 3.17
CA GLU A 117 33.44 -2.78 3.19
C GLU A 117 32.35 -2.09 4.02
N ILE A 118 32.71 -1.08 4.81
CA ILE A 118 31.79 -0.46 5.77
C ILE A 118 31.81 1.05 5.61
N CYS A 119 30.65 1.64 5.37
CA CYS A 119 30.43 3.07 5.38
C CYS A 119 29.52 3.42 6.55
N THR A 120 29.99 4.32 7.38
CA THR A 120 29.28 4.78 8.55
C THR A 120 28.71 6.16 8.26
N VAL A 121 27.40 6.35 8.42
CA VAL A 121 26.68 7.57 8.01
C VAL A 121 25.95 8.17 9.23
N PRO A 122 26.17 9.45 9.56
CA PRO A 122 25.44 10.11 10.62
C PRO A 122 23.98 10.36 10.21
N LEU A 123 23.05 10.15 11.13
CA LEU A 123 21.62 10.37 10.98
C LEU A 123 21.17 11.43 11.98
N ARG A 124 20.52 12.49 11.50
CA ARG A 124 19.80 13.42 12.37
C ARG A 124 18.31 13.12 12.27
N MET A 125 17.65 13.07 13.41
CA MET A 125 16.21 12.84 13.52
C MET A 125 15.60 13.96 14.35
N GLU A 126 14.42 14.40 13.96
CA GLU A 126 13.60 15.31 14.75
C GLU A 126 12.89 14.54 15.88
N PRO A 127 12.42 15.21 16.95
CA PRO A 127 11.53 14.59 17.92
C PRO A 127 10.26 14.05 17.26
N GLY A 128 9.77 12.89 17.71
CA GLY A 128 8.55 12.28 17.17
C GLY A 128 8.76 11.44 15.91
N TRP A 129 7.76 11.44 15.02
CA TRP A 129 7.74 10.59 13.82
C TRP A 129 8.61 11.16 12.69
N ASN A 130 9.45 10.30 12.12
CA ASN A 130 10.39 10.64 11.07
C ASN A 130 10.26 9.66 9.89
N THR A 131 10.42 10.19 8.68
CA THR A 131 10.54 9.40 7.44
C THR A 131 11.98 9.48 6.95
N VAL A 132 12.77 8.44 7.22
CA VAL A 132 14.17 8.36 6.78
C VAL A 132 14.21 7.78 5.38
N GLN A 133 14.71 8.56 4.42
CA GLN A 133 14.91 8.13 3.03
C GLN A 133 16.40 7.97 2.74
N PHE A 134 16.80 6.81 2.23
CA PHE A 134 18.19 6.46 1.98
C PHE A 134 18.36 5.99 0.53
N ASN A 135 19.05 6.80 -0.29
CA ASN A 135 19.31 6.50 -1.69
C ASN A 135 20.54 5.60 -1.84
N LEU A 136 20.33 4.28 -1.87
CA LEU A 136 21.40 3.28 -1.92
C LEU A 136 22.28 3.45 -3.16
N MET A 137 21.72 3.89 -4.28
CA MET A 137 22.49 4.13 -5.50
C MET A 137 23.47 5.31 -5.34
N ASP A 138 22.98 6.45 -4.85
CA ASP A 138 23.81 7.64 -4.64
C ASP A 138 24.85 7.41 -3.53
N PHE A 139 24.48 6.78 -2.42
CA PHE A 139 25.41 6.45 -1.34
C PHE A 139 26.50 5.48 -1.78
N THR A 140 26.17 4.43 -2.55
CA THR A 140 27.17 3.51 -3.11
C THR A 140 28.11 4.24 -4.07
N LYS A 141 27.57 5.10 -4.93
CA LYS A 141 28.36 5.86 -5.89
C LYS A 141 29.32 6.84 -5.22
N ARG A 142 28.86 7.58 -4.20
CA ARG A 142 29.69 8.56 -3.48
C ARG A 142 30.73 7.92 -2.58
N ALA A 143 30.37 6.84 -1.88
CA ALA A 143 31.29 6.19 -0.94
C ALA A 143 32.37 5.37 -1.64
N TYR A 144 32.03 4.70 -2.75
CA TYR A 144 32.89 3.68 -3.36
C TYR A 144 33.18 3.89 -4.85
N GLY A 145 32.52 4.83 -5.51
CA GLY A 145 32.64 5.03 -6.97
C GLY A 145 31.96 3.94 -7.82
N THR A 146 31.39 2.91 -7.19
CA THR A 146 30.73 1.77 -7.82
C THR A 146 29.23 1.97 -7.96
N ASN A 147 28.55 1.09 -8.71
CA ASN A 147 27.10 1.16 -8.88
C ASN A 147 26.40 0.18 -7.93
N PHE A 148 25.27 0.58 -7.38
CA PHE A 148 24.40 -0.30 -6.61
C PHE A 148 23.78 -1.38 -7.51
N ILE A 149 23.82 -2.64 -7.09
CA ILE A 149 23.20 -3.77 -7.78
C ILE A 149 21.93 -4.22 -7.06
N GLU A 150 22.05 -4.52 -5.76
CA GLU A 150 20.91 -4.96 -4.96
C GLU A 150 21.17 -4.79 -3.45
N ALA A 151 20.10 -4.58 -2.70
CA ALA A 151 20.07 -4.70 -1.25
C ALA A 151 19.93 -6.17 -0.85
N GLN A 152 20.74 -6.59 0.12
CA GLN A 152 20.87 -7.98 0.54
C GLN A 152 20.30 -8.23 1.93
N ARG A 153 20.47 -7.28 2.86
CA ARG A 153 19.98 -7.43 4.24
C ARG A 153 19.76 -6.08 4.88
N ILE A 154 18.71 -5.96 5.67
CA ILE A 154 18.47 -4.81 6.56
C ILE A 154 18.43 -5.29 8.01
N ILE A 155 19.01 -4.49 8.91
CA ILE A 155 18.97 -4.70 10.35
C ILE A 155 18.54 -3.39 11.00
N ILE A 156 17.53 -3.43 11.87
CA ILE A 156 17.05 -2.26 12.61
C ILE A 156 17.27 -2.55 14.10
N TYR A 157 18.06 -1.70 14.76
CA TYR A 157 18.42 -1.86 16.16
C TYR A 157 17.42 -1.19 17.11
N ALA A 158 17.65 -1.36 18.40
CA ALA A 158 16.80 -0.88 19.47
C ALA A 158 16.62 0.65 19.50
N ASN A 159 15.66 1.06 20.34
CA ASN A 159 15.28 2.43 20.67
C ASN A 159 14.61 3.19 19.53
N CYS A 160 13.70 2.52 18.84
CA CYS A 160 12.80 3.12 17.87
C CYS A 160 11.42 2.46 17.94
N ARG A 161 10.41 3.17 17.43
CA ARG A 161 9.13 2.56 17.03
C ARG A 161 9.07 2.53 15.52
N VAL A 162 8.87 1.36 14.94
CA VAL A 162 8.82 1.15 13.49
C VAL A 162 7.38 1.00 13.05
N ARG A 163 6.99 1.80 12.07
CA ARG A 163 5.67 1.72 11.42
C ARG A 163 5.75 1.03 10.07
N ARG A 164 6.70 1.46 9.23
CA ARG A 164 6.88 0.95 7.86
C ARG A 164 8.36 0.85 7.51
N VAL A 165 8.69 -0.20 6.76
CA VAL A 165 9.97 -0.34 6.04
C VAL A 165 9.64 -0.78 4.62
N PHE A 166 10.11 -0.03 3.63
CA PHE A 166 9.86 -0.35 2.24
C PHE A 166 10.97 0.19 1.33
N PHE A 167 10.98 -0.31 0.11
CA PHE A 167 11.84 0.15 -0.96
C PHE A 167 11.02 0.80 -2.07
N SER A 168 11.62 1.75 -2.80
CA SER A 168 10.96 2.39 -3.92
C SER A 168 11.91 2.74 -5.07
N ASP A 169 11.34 2.93 -6.26
CA ASP A 169 12.04 3.35 -7.47
C ASP A 169 12.36 4.85 -7.49
N LYS A 170 11.57 5.65 -6.81
CA LYS A 170 11.72 7.10 -6.65
C LYS A 170 11.40 7.55 -5.23
N PRO A 171 11.82 8.76 -4.81
CA PRO A 171 11.36 9.34 -3.56
C PRO A 171 9.88 9.72 -3.70
N TYR A 172 8.99 8.96 -3.06
CA TYR A 172 7.57 9.28 -2.99
C TYR A 172 7.33 10.30 -1.87
N ARG A 173 6.42 11.23 -2.10
CA ARG A 173 5.86 12.07 -1.03
C ARG A 173 4.87 11.25 -0.20
N GLU A 174 4.61 11.65 1.04
CA GLU A 174 3.73 10.90 1.94
C GLU A 174 2.31 10.71 1.38
N ASP A 175 1.82 11.69 0.63
CA ASP A 175 0.53 11.65 -0.09
C ASP A 175 0.55 10.75 -1.34
N GLU A 176 1.72 10.44 -1.88
CA GLU A 176 1.90 9.52 -3.01
C GLU A 176 2.15 8.08 -2.55
N ILE A 177 2.42 7.86 -1.26
CA ILE A 177 2.53 6.53 -0.66
C ILE A 177 1.10 6.03 -0.41
N PRO A 178 0.61 5.05 -1.17
CA PRO A 178 -0.78 4.61 -1.05
C PRO A 178 -1.03 3.99 0.32
N THR A 179 -2.25 4.22 0.83
CA THR A 179 -2.66 3.61 2.08
C THR A 179 -2.91 2.11 1.92
N VAL A 180 -3.36 1.59 0.75
CA VAL A 180 -3.46 0.14 0.44
C VAL A 180 -3.64 -0.17 -1.07
N LEU A 181 -3.14 -1.31 -1.59
CA LEU A 181 -3.53 -1.96 -2.88
C LEU A 181 -3.28 -3.50 -2.83
N VAL A 182 -3.93 -4.36 -3.64
CA VAL A 182 -3.63 -5.80 -3.83
C VAL A 182 -3.71 -6.21 -5.32
N SER A 183 -2.71 -6.92 -5.85
CA SER A 183 -2.69 -7.64 -7.14
C SER A 183 -1.67 -8.80 -7.15
N ASN A 184 -1.94 -9.85 -7.92
CA ASN A 184 -1.08 -11.02 -8.10
C ASN A 184 0.11 -10.81 -9.05
N LYS A 185 1.34 -11.04 -8.55
CA LYS A 185 2.30 -12.10 -8.96
C LYS A 185 3.63 -11.90 -8.22
N THR A 186 4.03 -12.95 -7.50
CA THR A 186 5.35 -13.23 -6.85
C THR A 186 5.77 -12.40 -5.61
N GLY A 187 5.39 -12.85 -4.40
CA GLY A 187 5.96 -12.36 -3.12
C GLY A 187 5.05 -11.43 -2.29
N ILE A 188 4.18 -11.91 -1.39
CA ILE A 188 4.40 -12.12 0.07
C ILE A 188 3.17 -12.90 0.61
N ASP A 189 3.34 -13.84 1.55
CA ASP A 189 2.19 -14.57 2.12
C ASP A 189 1.38 -13.64 3.02
N LEU A 190 0.07 -13.64 2.83
CA LEU A 190 -0.90 -13.04 3.73
C LEU A 190 -1.98 -14.11 3.98
N MET A 191 -2.05 -14.57 5.23
CA MET A 191 -3.03 -15.49 5.86
C MET A 191 -2.58 -16.96 6.06
N PRO A 192 -2.46 -17.44 7.32
CA PRO A 192 -2.05 -18.81 7.65
C PRO A 192 -3.21 -19.80 7.92
N SER A 193 -4.46 -19.50 7.56
CA SER A 193 -5.60 -20.35 7.99
C SER A 193 -6.19 -21.29 6.94
N LEU A 194 -5.71 -21.31 5.70
CA LEU A 194 -6.13 -22.30 4.70
C LEU A 194 -4.90 -22.79 3.93
N ASN A 195 -4.75 -24.11 3.80
CA ASN A 195 -3.68 -24.80 3.06
C ASN A 195 -3.74 -24.51 1.54
N TYR A 196 -3.59 -23.25 1.14
CA TYR A 196 -3.45 -22.84 -0.25
C TYR A 196 -2.12 -22.09 -0.41
N ASN A 197 -1.27 -22.54 -1.34
CA ASN A 197 -0.04 -21.86 -1.76
C ASN A 197 -0.35 -20.57 -2.57
N PHE A 198 -1.25 -19.72 -2.06
CA PHE A 198 -1.79 -18.57 -2.75
C PHE A 198 -1.20 -17.27 -2.18
N LYS A 199 -0.44 -16.55 -3.01
CA LYS A 199 0.43 -15.44 -2.56
C LYS A 199 -0.02 -14.09 -3.11
N LEU A 200 -0.66 -13.29 -2.26
CA LEU A 200 -1.14 -11.95 -2.57
C LEU A 200 0.02 -10.96 -2.71
N ASN A 201 -0.05 -10.02 -3.64
CA ASN A 201 0.94 -8.93 -3.75
C ASN A 201 0.20 -7.61 -3.73
N ILE A 202 0.92 -6.52 -3.48
CA ILE A 202 0.36 -5.18 -3.38
C ILE A 202 1.11 -4.34 -4.41
N ALA A 203 0.40 -3.79 -5.39
CA ALA A 203 1.01 -3.08 -6.50
C ALA A 203 0.26 -1.80 -6.85
N LEU A 204 1.01 -0.74 -7.10
CA LEU A 204 0.51 0.53 -7.61
C LEU A 204 0.13 0.44 -9.08
N MET A 205 -1.08 0.89 -9.38
CA MET A 205 -1.63 0.90 -10.73
C MET A 205 -2.35 2.22 -10.97
N ASN A 206 -2.34 2.69 -12.21
CA ASN A 206 -3.06 3.90 -12.59
C ASN A 206 -4.56 3.60 -12.65
N TRP A 207 -5.40 4.43 -12.03
CA TRP A 207 -6.84 4.27 -12.19
C TRP A 207 -7.27 4.78 -13.57
N GLY A 208 -7.71 3.86 -14.41
CA GLY A 208 -8.13 4.13 -15.78
C GLY A 208 -7.07 3.75 -16.81
N TYR A 209 -7.50 2.98 -17.80
CA TYR A 209 -6.69 2.68 -18.98
C TYR A 209 -6.94 3.71 -20.07
N LEU A 210 -5.88 4.37 -20.54
CA LEU A 210 -5.97 5.37 -21.61
C LEU A 210 -5.99 4.64 -22.96
N CYS A 211 -7.16 4.54 -23.57
CA CYS A 211 -7.29 4.02 -24.92
C CYS A 211 -6.96 5.15 -25.90
N THR A 212 -6.06 4.91 -26.86
CA THR A 212 -5.62 5.90 -27.85
C THR A 212 -6.16 5.67 -29.26
N SER A 213 -6.82 4.52 -29.49
CA SER A 213 -7.37 4.14 -30.81
C SER A 213 -8.71 3.43 -30.64
N PRO A 214 -9.77 3.79 -31.40
CA PRO A 214 -9.80 4.73 -32.53
C PRO A 214 -9.87 6.22 -32.12
N SER A 215 -10.17 6.52 -30.86
CA SER A 215 -10.14 7.87 -30.28
C SER A 215 -9.54 7.82 -28.88
N LYS A 216 -9.06 8.96 -28.37
CA LYS A 216 -8.49 9.06 -27.02
C LYS A 216 -9.60 9.11 -25.97
N TYR A 217 -9.75 8.05 -25.16
CA TYR A 217 -10.70 8.02 -24.04
C TYR A 217 -10.17 7.22 -22.86
N LEU A 218 -10.61 7.58 -21.65
CA LEU A 218 -10.17 6.93 -20.41
C LEU A 218 -11.19 5.88 -19.95
N MET A 219 -10.73 4.64 -19.82
CA MET A 219 -11.53 3.50 -19.39
C MET A 219 -11.38 3.30 -17.88
N ILE A 220 -12.22 3.95 -17.07
CA ILE A 220 -12.14 3.90 -15.59
C ILE A 220 -12.98 2.79 -14.96
N ASN A 221 -14.08 2.42 -15.62
CA ASN A 221 -15.03 1.41 -15.16
C ASN A 221 -15.37 0.45 -16.31
N ALA A 222 -15.56 -0.83 -16.01
CA ALA A 222 -16.02 -1.87 -16.94
C ALA A 222 -17.35 -2.44 -16.44
N ARG A 223 -18.37 -2.49 -17.30
CA ARG A 223 -19.63 -3.16 -16.92
C ARG A 223 -19.42 -4.68 -16.98
N SER A 224 -19.90 -5.42 -16.00
CA SER A 224 -19.62 -6.86 -15.85
C SER A 224 -20.03 -7.69 -17.08
N ASP A 225 -21.13 -7.31 -17.73
CA ASP A 225 -21.63 -7.94 -18.97
C ASP A 225 -20.76 -7.69 -20.22
N ASN A 226 -19.82 -6.75 -20.14
CA ASN A 226 -18.90 -6.38 -21.20
C ASN A 226 -17.50 -6.99 -21.02
N LEU A 227 -17.24 -7.68 -19.90
CA LEU A 227 -15.92 -8.23 -19.58
C LEU A 227 -15.42 -9.23 -20.63
N PHE A 228 -16.31 -9.97 -21.27
CA PHE A 228 -15.99 -10.95 -22.33
C PHE A 228 -16.43 -10.50 -23.72
N LYS A 229 -16.77 -9.21 -23.89
CA LYS A 229 -17.22 -8.64 -25.18
C LYS A 229 -16.29 -7.56 -25.69
N VAL A 230 -15.69 -6.79 -24.77
CA VAL A 230 -14.73 -5.74 -25.10
C VAL A 230 -13.34 -6.37 -25.12
N LYS A 231 -12.69 -6.37 -26.29
CA LYS A 231 -11.38 -7.00 -26.54
C LYS A 231 -10.36 -6.79 -25.42
N LYS A 232 -10.19 -5.56 -24.94
CA LYS A 232 -9.22 -5.26 -23.86
C LYS A 232 -9.58 -5.87 -22.50
N TYR A 233 -10.86 -5.92 -22.17
CA TYR A 233 -11.32 -6.56 -20.94
C TYR A 233 -11.24 -8.07 -21.05
N GLU A 234 -11.58 -8.61 -22.21
CA GLU A 234 -11.51 -10.04 -22.51
C GLU A 234 -10.06 -10.53 -22.44
N GLU A 235 -9.12 -9.83 -23.09
CA GLU A 235 -7.68 -10.09 -23.00
C GLU A 235 -7.21 -10.10 -21.53
N ALA A 236 -7.62 -9.11 -20.73
CA ALA A 236 -7.26 -9.05 -19.31
C ALA A 236 -7.83 -10.24 -18.52
N MET A 237 -9.10 -10.59 -18.75
CA MET A 237 -9.75 -11.72 -18.10
C MET A 237 -9.09 -13.06 -18.51
N MET A 238 -8.77 -13.25 -19.78
CA MET A 238 -8.09 -14.45 -20.28
C MET A 238 -6.66 -14.58 -19.76
N MET A 239 -5.96 -13.46 -19.58
CA MET A 239 -4.61 -13.43 -19.00
C MET A 239 -4.62 -13.48 -17.46
N ASN A 240 -5.77 -13.72 -16.84
CA ASN A 240 -5.94 -13.74 -15.38
C ASN A 240 -5.48 -12.45 -14.69
N ARG A 241 -5.67 -11.31 -15.35
CA ARG A 241 -5.31 -9.99 -14.83
C ARG A 241 -6.44 -9.41 -13.97
N ARG A 242 -6.83 -10.17 -12.95
CA ARG A 242 -7.86 -9.79 -11.97
C ARG A 242 -7.18 -9.18 -10.74
N CYS A 243 -7.73 -8.08 -10.22
CA CYS A 243 -7.23 -7.40 -9.03
C CYS A 243 -8.40 -7.01 -8.10
N VAL A 244 -8.06 -6.59 -6.88
CA VAL A 244 -9.00 -6.03 -5.90
C VAL A 244 -8.56 -4.61 -5.58
N ILE A 245 -9.48 -3.67 -5.77
CA ILE A 245 -9.30 -2.27 -5.42
C ILE A 245 -9.79 -2.09 -3.98
N LEU A 246 -8.97 -1.44 -3.18
CA LEU A 246 -9.22 -1.20 -1.76
C LEU A 246 -9.63 0.26 -1.57
N ALA A 247 -10.72 0.49 -0.85
CA ALA A 247 -11.20 1.82 -0.50
C ALA A 247 -12.00 1.80 0.80
N ASP A 248 -12.10 2.93 1.50
CA ASP A 248 -13.03 3.08 2.65
C ASP A 248 -14.50 3.04 2.21
N GLY A 249 -14.74 3.28 0.93
CA GLY A 249 -16.03 3.38 0.27
C GLY A 249 -15.88 4.12 -1.04
N TYR A 250 -17.00 4.39 -1.71
CA TYR A 250 -17.03 5.19 -2.94
C TYR A 250 -18.05 6.32 -2.83
N TYR A 251 -17.87 7.34 -3.65
CA TYR A 251 -18.79 8.46 -3.74
C TYR A 251 -19.58 8.37 -5.04
N GLU A 252 -20.84 8.79 -4.98
CA GLU A 252 -21.71 8.87 -6.15
C GLU A 252 -22.67 10.05 -5.99
N THR A 253 -23.07 10.63 -7.12
CA THR A 253 -24.00 11.76 -7.14
C THR A 253 -25.38 11.28 -7.55
N CYS A 254 -26.39 11.54 -6.73
CA CYS A 254 -27.78 11.23 -7.06
C CYS A 254 -28.20 12.07 -8.28
N GLN A 255 -28.61 11.41 -9.36
CA GLN A 255 -28.90 12.09 -10.63
C GLN A 255 -30.09 13.05 -10.53
N GLU A 256 -31.08 12.74 -9.69
CA GLU A 256 -32.29 13.55 -9.52
C GLU A 256 -32.06 14.79 -8.64
N THR A 257 -31.35 14.60 -7.52
CA THR A 257 -31.19 15.65 -6.50
C THR A 257 -29.87 16.40 -6.62
N ASN A 258 -28.93 15.89 -7.43
CA ASN A 258 -27.54 16.34 -7.54
C ASN A 258 -26.77 16.34 -6.19
N LYS A 259 -27.30 15.60 -5.19
CA LYS A 259 -26.68 15.43 -3.88
C LYS A 259 -25.68 14.30 -3.91
N LYS A 260 -24.55 14.49 -3.23
CA LYS A 260 -23.49 13.49 -3.14
C LYS A 260 -23.74 12.55 -1.97
N HIS A 261 -23.46 11.28 -2.20
CA HIS A 261 -23.59 10.22 -1.21
C HIS A 261 -22.27 9.45 -1.14
N PHE A 262 -21.95 9.00 0.07
CA PHE A 262 -20.84 8.09 0.33
C PHE A 262 -21.41 6.72 0.68
N MET A 263 -21.01 5.71 -0.10
CA MET A 263 -21.42 4.32 0.11
C MET A 263 -20.27 3.57 0.75
N PHE A 264 -20.56 2.86 1.83
CA PHE A 264 -19.58 2.11 2.59
C PHE A 264 -20.16 0.80 3.11
N LEU A 265 -19.27 -0.09 3.55
CA LEU A 265 -19.66 -1.33 4.21
C LEU A 265 -19.54 -1.17 5.73
N PRO A 266 -20.54 -1.62 6.51
CA PRO A 266 -20.45 -1.60 7.96
C PRO A 266 -19.36 -2.56 8.44
N ALA A 267 -18.73 -2.24 9.58
CA ALA A 267 -17.85 -3.15 10.27
C ALA A 267 -18.62 -4.43 10.68
N PRO A 268 -17.99 -5.62 10.64
CA PRO A 268 -18.59 -6.84 11.16
C PRO A 268 -19.02 -6.65 12.62
N PRO A 269 -20.14 -7.24 13.08
CA PRO A 269 -20.67 -7.04 14.43
C PRO A 269 -19.63 -7.33 15.53
N GLU A 270 -18.80 -8.34 15.31
CA GLU A 270 -17.69 -8.77 16.18
C GLU A 270 -16.55 -7.75 16.31
N TYR A 271 -16.40 -6.83 15.35
CA TYR A 271 -15.46 -5.72 15.37
C TYR A 271 -16.15 -4.36 15.51
N SER A 272 -17.48 -4.33 15.65
CA SER A 272 -18.24 -3.09 15.80
C SER A 272 -18.03 -2.52 17.21
N MET A 273 -17.40 -1.35 17.28
CA MET A 273 -17.27 -0.65 18.56
C MET A 273 -18.55 0.14 18.84
N LYS A 274 -19.14 -0.08 20.02
CA LYS A 274 -20.13 0.85 20.61
C LYS A 274 -19.40 2.09 21.13
N VAL A 275 -18.88 2.92 20.24
CA VAL A 275 -18.36 4.23 20.65
C VAL A 275 -19.55 5.13 20.96
N ILE A 276 -19.65 5.58 22.21
CA ILE A 276 -20.58 6.64 22.62
C ILE A 276 -19.96 7.96 22.12
N GLY A 277 -20.36 8.39 20.92
CA GLY A 277 -19.86 9.61 20.29
C GLY A 277 -19.97 9.53 18.77
N GLU A 278 -20.40 10.61 18.13
CA GLU A 278 -20.92 10.74 16.75
C GLU A 278 -19.94 10.42 15.59
N ASP A 279 -18.87 9.65 15.80
CA ASP A 279 -17.89 9.36 14.74
C ASP A 279 -18.08 7.95 14.13
N GLU A 280 -19.04 7.84 13.20
CA GLU A 280 -19.38 6.59 12.48
C GLU A 280 -18.24 6.02 11.61
N ARG A 281 -17.07 6.67 11.54
CA ARG A 281 -15.91 6.20 10.77
C ARG A 281 -15.32 4.89 11.32
N TYR A 282 -15.43 4.65 12.62
CA TYR A 282 -14.87 3.46 13.28
C TYR A 282 -15.71 2.19 13.07
N ASN A 283 -16.93 2.32 12.54
CA ASN A 283 -17.83 1.20 12.26
C ASN A 283 -17.88 0.88 10.75
N ARG A 284 -16.75 1.02 10.05
CA ARG A 284 -16.64 0.75 8.61
C ARG A 284 -15.55 -0.28 8.37
N ARG A 285 -15.79 -1.20 7.42
CA ARG A 285 -14.77 -2.11 6.93
C ARG A 285 -14.26 -1.67 5.57
N LEU A 286 -13.02 -2.03 5.27
CA LEU A 286 -12.41 -1.80 3.96
C LEU A 286 -13.26 -2.45 2.87
N MET A 287 -13.58 -1.70 1.83
CA MET A 287 -14.33 -2.18 0.67
C MET A 287 -13.37 -2.82 -0.32
N HIS A 288 -13.70 -4.06 -0.71
CA HIS A 288 -12.99 -4.82 -1.74
C HIS A 288 -13.75 -4.74 -3.05
N MET A 289 -13.36 -3.84 -3.96
CA MET A 289 -14.00 -3.72 -5.28
C MET A 289 -13.27 -4.62 -6.29
N ALA A 290 -14.01 -5.43 -7.03
CA ALA A 290 -13.44 -6.27 -8.08
C ALA A 290 -12.96 -5.42 -9.25
N GLY A 291 -11.76 -5.73 -9.75
CA GLY A 291 -11.15 -5.04 -10.88
C GLY A 291 -10.42 -5.96 -11.82
N ILE A 292 -10.07 -5.39 -12.97
CA ILE A 292 -9.09 -5.95 -13.90
C ILE A 292 -7.97 -4.95 -14.12
N PHE A 293 -6.78 -5.44 -14.46
CA PHE A 293 -5.66 -4.60 -14.83
C PHE A 293 -5.18 -4.85 -16.27
N ILE A 294 -4.75 -3.77 -16.90
CA ILE A 294 -4.37 -3.68 -18.30
C ILE A 294 -2.97 -3.09 -18.34
N GLU A 295 -2.11 -3.70 -19.16
CA GLU A 295 -0.75 -3.22 -19.39
C GLU A 295 -0.77 -2.01 -20.34
N ASN A 296 -0.05 -0.95 -19.97
CA ASN A 296 0.03 0.26 -20.78
C ASN A 296 1.01 0.07 -21.94
N ASN A 297 0.74 0.72 -23.08
CA ASN A 297 1.62 0.63 -24.24
C ASN A 297 2.95 1.35 -23.95
N GLN A 298 4.07 0.77 -24.38
CA GLN A 298 5.44 1.25 -24.08
C GLN A 298 5.79 2.63 -24.64
N THR A 299 4.95 3.24 -25.47
CA THR A 299 5.19 4.54 -26.13
C THR A 299 4.68 5.75 -25.34
N ASP A 300 3.91 5.55 -24.27
CA ASP A 300 3.56 6.63 -23.34
C ASP A 300 4.66 6.73 -22.28
N ASP A 301 4.95 7.94 -21.79
CA ASP A 301 5.85 8.24 -20.65
C ASP A 301 5.43 7.56 -19.31
N LYS A 302 4.53 6.57 -19.35
CA LYS A 302 3.95 5.81 -18.24
C LYS A 302 4.03 4.30 -18.51
N ALA A 303 5.24 3.73 -18.49
CA ALA A 303 5.40 2.28 -18.35
C ALA A 303 4.71 1.79 -17.06
N GLY A 304 3.88 0.75 -17.13
CA GLY A 304 3.17 0.21 -15.96
C GLY A 304 1.80 -0.40 -16.28
N PHE A 305 1.00 -0.61 -15.23
CA PHE A 305 -0.36 -1.14 -15.34
C PHE A 305 -1.40 -0.08 -14.98
N SER A 306 -2.53 -0.11 -15.67
CA SER A 306 -3.74 0.61 -15.32
C SER A 306 -4.81 -0.37 -14.86
N PHE A 307 -5.60 -0.02 -13.85
CA PHE A 307 -6.74 -0.81 -13.42
C PHE A 307 -8.07 -0.18 -13.81
N VAL A 308 -9.09 -1.02 -13.92
CA VAL A 308 -10.46 -0.66 -14.23
C VAL A 308 -11.36 -1.32 -13.20
N ILE A 309 -12.25 -0.53 -12.58
CA ILE A 309 -13.20 -1.05 -11.58
C ILE A 309 -14.36 -1.73 -12.32
N ILE A 310 -14.72 -2.94 -11.90
CA ILE A 310 -15.87 -3.63 -12.46
C ILE A 310 -17.14 -3.06 -11.82
N THR A 311 -18.15 -2.82 -12.63
CA THR A 311 -19.46 -2.30 -12.22
C THR A 311 -20.56 -3.28 -12.58
N VAL A 312 -21.55 -3.35 -11.70
CA VAL A 312 -22.77 -4.16 -11.83
C VAL A 312 -23.99 -3.24 -11.73
N ASP A 313 -25.18 -3.79 -11.94
CA ASP A 313 -26.43 -3.07 -11.65
C ASP A 313 -26.48 -2.72 -10.16
N ALA A 314 -27.11 -1.59 -9.81
CA ALA A 314 -27.19 -1.13 -8.43
C ALA A 314 -28.07 -2.04 -7.55
N SER A 315 -27.69 -2.15 -6.27
CA SER A 315 -28.51 -2.77 -5.23
C SER A 315 -29.74 -1.93 -4.89
N GLU A 316 -30.65 -2.43 -4.05
CA GLU A 316 -31.84 -1.67 -3.67
C GLU A 316 -31.44 -0.37 -2.95
N SER A 317 -30.46 -0.42 -2.03
CA SER A 317 -30.00 0.76 -1.29
C SER A 317 -29.35 1.83 -2.18
N VAL A 318 -28.74 1.44 -3.30
CA VAL A 318 -28.02 2.36 -4.21
C VAL A 318 -28.87 2.80 -5.40
N SER A 319 -29.90 2.03 -5.78
CA SER A 319 -30.69 2.25 -7.00
C SER A 319 -31.34 3.63 -7.12
N LYS A 320 -31.69 4.26 -5.99
CA LYS A 320 -32.25 5.64 -5.93
C LYS A 320 -31.20 6.73 -6.19
N ILE A 321 -29.93 6.40 -6.04
CA ILE A 321 -28.81 7.32 -6.26
C ILE A 321 -28.30 7.15 -7.70
N HIS A 322 -28.04 5.91 -8.09
CA HIS A 322 -27.46 5.60 -9.38
C HIS A 322 -27.84 4.18 -9.84
N SER A 323 -27.91 3.96 -11.16
CA SER A 323 -28.31 2.67 -11.74
C SER A 323 -27.22 1.60 -11.70
N ARG A 324 -25.99 1.99 -11.36
CA ARG A 324 -24.82 1.10 -11.28
C ARG A 324 -24.04 1.30 -10.00
N MET A 325 -23.36 0.26 -9.56
CA MET A 325 -22.43 0.29 -8.45
C MET A 325 -21.16 -0.53 -8.77
N PRO A 326 -20.04 -0.32 -8.05
CA PRO A 326 -18.90 -1.23 -8.12
C PRO A 326 -19.30 -2.64 -7.73
N ALA A 327 -18.70 -3.65 -8.36
CA ALA A 327 -18.81 -5.04 -7.92
C ALA A 327 -17.98 -5.20 -6.64
N ILE A 328 -18.64 -5.45 -5.51
CA ILE A 328 -18.00 -5.57 -4.20
C ILE A 328 -17.85 -7.05 -3.83
N LEU A 329 -16.66 -7.44 -3.39
CA LEU A 329 -16.34 -8.76 -2.87
C LEU A 329 -16.56 -8.74 -1.35
N GLU A 330 -17.66 -9.33 -0.89
CA GLU A 330 -18.14 -9.15 0.48
C GLU A 330 -17.32 -9.88 1.54
N THR A 331 -16.67 -10.98 1.17
CA THR A 331 -15.95 -11.84 2.09
C THR A 331 -14.51 -12.04 1.64
N ASP A 332 -13.63 -12.39 2.58
CA ASP A 332 -12.25 -12.78 2.28
C ASP A 332 -12.21 -14.00 1.34
N GLU A 333 -13.20 -14.89 1.45
CA GLU A 333 -13.37 -16.02 0.54
C GLU A 333 -13.66 -15.55 -0.90
N ASP A 334 -14.55 -14.57 -1.09
CA ASP A 334 -14.82 -14.00 -2.41
C ASP A 334 -13.59 -13.30 -3.00
N VAL A 335 -12.80 -12.63 -2.17
CA VAL A 335 -11.51 -12.04 -2.57
C VAL A 335 -10.54 -13.12 -3.05
N LEU A 336 -10.40 -14.22 -2.31
CA LEU A 336 -9.54 -15.33 -2.69
C LEU A 336 -10.01 -16.00 -3.98
N LYS A 337 -11.32 -16.28 -4.11
CA LYS A 337 -11.90 -16.84 -5.33
C LYS A 337 -11.70 -15.92 -6.54
N TRP A 338 -11.86 -14.62 -6.34
CA TRP A 338 -11.63 -13.65 -7.40
C TRP A 338 -10.16 -13.64 -7.83
N LEU A 339 -9.22 -13.66 -6.89
CA LEU A 339 -7.81 -13.51 -7.19
C LEU A 339 -7.12 -14.82 -7.63
N ASN A 340 -7.68 -16.00 -7.34
CA ASN A 340 -7.04 -17.30 -7.61
C ASN A 340 -7.43 -17.89 -8.98
N PRO A 341 -6.63 -17.70 -10.04
CA PRO A 341 -6.96 -18.23 -11.36
C PRO A 341 -6.78 -19.73 -11.51
N ASP A 342 -5.95 -20.36 -10.65
CA ASP A 342 -5.62 -21.78 -10.76
C ASP A 342 -6.81 -22.64 -10.34
N GLU A 343 -7.54 -22.19 -9.32
CA GLU A 343 -8.74 -22.86 -8.80
C GLU A 343 -10.03 -22.26 -9.36
N TYR A 344 -10.05 -20.95 -9.65
CA TYR A 344 -11.22 -20.23 -10.14
C TYR A 344 -10.92 -19.55 -11.48
N PRO A 345 -11.20 -20.26 -12.60
CA PRO A 345 -11.12 -19.67 -13.94
C PRO A 345 -12.01 -18.44 -14.07
N SER A 346 -11.66 -17.54 -15.00
CA SER A 346 -12.32 -16.25 -15.18
C SER A 346 -13.84 -16.31 -15.36
N THR A 347 -14.37 -17.37 -15.98
CA THR A 347 -15.82 -17.58 -16.14
C THR A 347 -16.53 -17.94 -14.84
N VAL A 348 -15.83 -18.62 -13.92
CA VAL A 348 -16.34 -18.96 -12.59
C VAL A 348 -16.22 -17.76 -11.66
N ALA A 349 -15.06 -17.09 -11.65
CA ALA A 349 -14.82 -15.89 -10.86
C ALA A 349 -15.81 -14.76 -11.21
N ALA A 350 -16.19 -14.63 -12.48
CA ALA A 350 -17.19 -13.64 -12.92
C ALA A 350 -18.57 -13.80 -12.27
N ARG A 351 -18.90 -14.99 -11.72
CA ARG A 351 -20.16 -15.22 -10.99
C ARG A 351 -20.22 -14.52 -9.64
N LEU A 352 -19.08 -14.07 -9.12
CA LEU A 352 -18.99 -13.26 -7.90
C LEU A 352 -19.45 -11.82 -8.13
N LEU A 353 -19.53 -11.38 -9.40
CA LEU A 353 -19.86 -10.00 -9.77
C LEU A 353 -21.38 -9.79 -9.70
N LYS A 354 -21.88 -9.44 -8.51
CA LYS A 354 -23.29 -9.19 -8.21
C LYS A 354 -23.45 -7.90 -7.40
N PRO A 355 -24.64 -7.26 -7.41
CA PRO A 355 -24.94 -6.15 -6.51
C PRO A 355 -24.81 -6.57 -5.04
N VAL A 356 -24.41 -5.61 -4.21
CA VAL A 356 -24.23 -5.78 -2.77
C VAL A 356 -24.89 -4.61 -2.06
N GLU A 357 -25.64 -4.88 -0.98
CA GLU A 357 -26.23 -3.80 -0.20
C GLU A 357 -25.14 -2.99 0.53
N CYS A 358 -25.24 -1.67 0.41
CA CYS A 358 -24.31 -0.72 1.02
C CYS A 358 -25.04 0.20 1.99
N ASN A 359 -24.34 0.65 3.03
CA ASN A 359 -24.78 1.79 3.82
C ASN A 359 -24.55 3.06 3.01
N VAL A 360 -25.51 3.99 3.08
CA VAL A 360 -25.54 5.22 2.31
C VAL A 360 -25.56 6.40 3.26
N MET A 361 -24.65 7.35 3.07
CA MET A 361 -24.58 8.59 3.84
C MET A 361 -24.56 9.80 2.90
N GLU A 362 -25.55 10.69 3.00
CA GLU A 362 -25.51 11.98 2.29
C GLU A 362 -24.32 12.81 2.77
N THR A 363 -23.60 13.46 1.86
CA THR A 363 -22.41 14.23 2.17
C THR A 363 -22.32 15.52 1.37
N ASN A 364 -21.72 16.55 1.99
CA ASN A 364 -21.46 17.85 1.37
C ASN A 364 -20.03 17.95 0.78
N VAL A 365 -19.27 16.85 0.73
CA VAL A 365 -17.88 16.86 0.27
C VAL A 365 -17.80 17.28 -1.21
N LYS A 366 -17.11 18.39 -1.48
CA LYS A 366 -16.80 18.85 -2.83
C LYS A 366 -15.60 18.09 -3.40
N ILE A 367 -15.87 16.93 -3.98
CA ILE A 367 -14.86 16.22 -4.79
C ILE A 367 -14.67 16.98 -6.11
N HIS A 368 -13.49 17.57 -6.29
CA HIS A 368 -13.03 18.05 -7.59
C HIS A 368 -12.26 16.91 -8.27
N CYS A 369 -12.97 16.14 -9.10
CA CYS A 369 -12.35 15.25 -10.06
C CYS A 369 -11.83 16.12 -11.21
N HIS A 370 -10.60 16.61 -11.14
CA HIS A 370 -9.99 17.23 -12.30
C HIS A 370 -9.51 16.10 -13.20
N VAL A 371 -10.17 15.91 -14.34
CA VAL A 371 -9.58 15.19 -15.48
C VAL A 371 -8.69 16.25 -16.14
N PRO A 372 -7.36 16.19 -16.02
CA PRO A 372 -6.50 17.15 -16.68
C PRO A 372 -6.64 16.90 -18.18
N ASP A 373 -6.97 17.96 -18.92
CA ASP A 373 -7.27 17.93 -20.36
C ASP A 373 -6.11 17.44 -21.26
N LYS A 374 -4.98 16.98 -20.73
CA LYS A 374 -3.78 16.68 -21.54
C LYS A 374 -3.09 15.33 -21.30
N ASP A 375 -3.14 14.73 -20.11
CA ASP A 375 -2.33 13.55 -19.75
C ASP A 375 -3.11 12.34 -19.20
N GLY A 376 -4.44 12.45 -19.11
CA GLY A 376 -5.34 11.34 -18.75
C GLY A 376 -5.19 10.82 -17.31
N SER A 377 -4.42 11.49 -16.45
CA SER A 377 -4.27 11.11 -15.03
C SER A 377 -5.42 11.68 -14.21
N ILE A 378 -6.22 10.86 -13.53
CA ILE A 378 -7.18 11.41 -12.56
C ILE A 378 -6.41 11.85 -11.30
N GLN A 379 -6.33 13.16 -11.07
CA GLN A 379 -5.95 13.69 -9.76
C GLN A 379 -7.22 13.96 -8.97
N MET A 380 -7.48 13.14 -7.93
CA MET A 380 -8.51 13.45 -6.95
C MET A 380 -7.96 14.47 -5.95
N ARG A 381 -8.39 15.72 -6.09
CA ARG A 381 -8.17 16.74 -5.05
C ARG A 381 -9.42 16.79 -4.18
N ILE A 382 -9.35 16.17 -3.00
CA ILE A 382 -10.36 16.35 -1.96
C ILE A 382 -10.01 17.64 -1.24
N THR A 383 -10.70 18.72 -1.60
CA THR A 383 -10.66 19.98 -0.84
C THR A 383 -11.96 20.06 -0.04
N ASP A 384 -11.82 20.48 1.22
CA ASP A 384 -12.84 20.53 2.28
C ASP A 384 -12.99 19.22 3.08
N PHE A 385 -12.11 19.03 4.07
CA PHE A 385 -12.47 18.32 5.29
C PHE A 385 -13.69 19.01 5.90
N MET A 386 -14.66 18.21 6.36
CA MET A 386 -15.85 18.69 7.05
C MET A 386 -15.47 19.75 8.09
N LYS A 387 -15.80 21.01 7.82
CA LYS A 387 -15.91 21.99 8.90
C LYS A 387 -17.07 21.51 9.78
N PRO A 388 -16.89 21.38 11.10
CA PRO A 388 -18.03 21.13 11.97
C PRO A 388 -19.09 22.21 11.72
N PRO A 389 -20.39 21.87 11.76
CA PRO A 389 -21.46 22.84 11.55
C PRO A 389 -21.21 24.03 12.48
N SER A 390 -21.10 25.23 11.90
CA SER A 390 -20.94 26.45 12.67
C SER A 390 -22.10 26.53 13.66
N THR A 391 -21.79 26.50 14.96
CA THR A 391 -22.76 26.82 15.99
C THR A 391 -23.26 28.23 15.72
N LYS A 392 -24.48 28.35 15.21
CA LYS A 392 -25.21 29.61 15.24
C LYS A 392 -25.28 30.00 16.71
N LYS A 393 -24.52 31.01 17.12
CA LYS A 393 -24.76 31.70 18.38
C LYS A 393 -26.21 32.17 18.35
N GLN A 394 -27.07 31.49 19.11
CA GLN A 394 -28.36 32.02 19.49
C GLN A 394 -28.06 33.33 20.24
N LYS A 395 -28.47 34.45 19.64
CA LYS A 395 -28.58 35.71 20.37
C LYS A 395 -29.68 35.54 21.40
N CYS A 396 -29.33 35.62 22.67
CA CYS A 396 -30.18 36.22 23.69
C CYS A 396 -29.44 37.47 24.15
#